data_AF-A0A750KKJ7-F1
#
_entry.id   AF-A0A750KKJ7-F1
#
_cell.length_a   1.000
_cell.length_b   1.000
_cell.length_c   1.000
_cell.angle_alpha   90.00
_cell.angle_beta   90.00
_cell.angle_gamma   90.00
#
_symmetry.space_group_name_H-M   'P 1'
#
loop_
_entity.id
_entity.type
_entity.pdbx_description
1 polymer ?
#
loop_
_entity_poly.entity_id
_entity_poly.type
_entity_poly.pdbx_seq_one_letter_code
_entity_poly.pdbx_strand_id
1 'polypeptide(L)'
;MCWVEDILRCEMMWFFCVLILLFFLVIIPFFKLKNSNLYNTDKKNKVKATDIMSNNNNSFERKPFLTKREREFFNNLRGDLKSEYYVFSQVRVVDIITPNKQIIESSREFNALFRQVSQWHCDFLIINRDFNVELAIELDDSTHNHPKRKRRDEIFNTAFSHSGITLIRVCDYRQFLNLPQCSLFLKNNDSI
;
A
#
# COMPACT_ATOMS: atom_id res chain seq x y z
N MET A 1 76.10 -1.50 5.66
CA MET A 1 75.15 -1.20 6.74
C MET A 1 73.69 -1.24 6.29
N CYS A 2 73.35 -1.05 5.01
CA CYS A 2 71.96 -1.15 4.51
C CYS A 2 71.29 -2.54 4.64
N TRP A 3 72.04 -3.64 4.46
CA TRP A 3 71.45 -4.99 4.41
C TRP A 3 70.79 -5.47 5.71
N VAL A 4 71.19 -4.95 6.86
CA VAL A 4 70.61 -5.36 8.16
C VAL A 4 69.27 -4.65 8.40
N GLU A 5 69.12 -3.40 7.96
CA GLU A 5 67.88 -2.65 8.10
C GLU A 5 66.77 -3.18 7.17
N ASP A 6 67.12 -3.63 5.97
CA ASP A 6 66.15 -4.21 5.02
C ASP A 6 65.60 -5.56 5.49
N ILE A 7 66.42 -6.39 6.14
CA ILE A 7 65.98 -7.66 6.75
C ILE A 7 65.05 -7.40 7.92
N LEU A 8 65.41 -6.46 8.81
CA LEU A 8 64.57 -6.09 9.97
C LEU A 8 63.24 -5.47 9.51
N ARG A 9 63.22 -4.66 8.44
CA ARG A 9 61.99 -4.13 7.85
C ARG A 9 61.10 -5.24 7.29
N CYS A 10 61.68 -6.26 6.67
CA CYS A 10 60.93 -7.37 6.09
C CYS A 10 60.30 -8.27 7.18
N GLU A 11 61.04 -8.57 8.25
CA GLU A 11 60.48 -9.33 9.39
C GLU A 11 59.37 -8.54 10.09
N MET A 12 59.59 -7.26 10.37
CA MET A 12 58.59 -6.39 10.98
C MET A 12 57.32 -6.30 10.14
N MET A 13 57.45 -6.21 8.81
CA MET A 13 56.32 -6.16 7.89
C MET A 13 55.49 -7.46 7.93
N TRP A 14 56.15 -8.62 8.02
CA TRP A 14 55.45 -9.89 8.18
C TRP A 14 54.69 -9.98 9.51
N PHE A 15 55.29 -9.50 10.61
CA PHE A 15 54.60 -9.43 11.91
C PHE A 15 53.33 -8.56 11.86
N PHE A 16 53.38 -7.40 11.20
CA PHE A 16 52.20 -6.55 11.03
C PHE A 16 51.13 -7.23 10.18
N CYS A 17 51.51 -7.93 9.10
CA CYS A 17 50.55 -8.69 8.29
C CYS A 17 49.85 -9.80 9.08
N VAL A 18 50.59 -10.53 9.94
CA VAL A 18 50.02 -11.58 10.80
C VAL A 18 49.07 -10.99 11.84
N LEU A 19 49.43 -9.87 12.47
CA LEU A 19 48.57 -9.18 13.44
C LEU A 19 47.27 -8.68 12.81
N ILE A 20 47.33 -8.10 11.61
CA ILE A 20 46.15 -7.65 10.86
C ILE A 20 45.25 -8.85 10.51
N LEU A 21 45.83 -9.97 10.09
CA LEU A 21 45.08 -11.17 9.72
C LEU A 21 44.38 -11.78 10.95
N LEU A 22 45.06 -11.85 12.10
CA LEU A 22 44.47 -12.27 13.37
C LEU A 22 43.34 -11.34 13.83
N PHE A 23 43.50 -10.02 13.62
CA PHE A 23 42.46 -9.03 13.93
C PHE A 23 41.18 -9.26 13.12
N PHE A 24 41.30 -9.49 11.81
CA PHE A 24 40.14 -9.81 10.96
C PHE A 24 39.49 -11.14 11.33
N LEU A 25 40.28 -12.16 11.72
CA LEU A 25 39.76 -13.45 12.15
C LEU A 25 38.90 -13.36 13.42
N VAL A 26 39.12 -12.36 14.28
CA VAL A 26 38.33 -12.18 15.52
C VAL A 26 37.15 -11.22 15.32
N ILE A 27 37.32 -10.12 14.58
CA ILE A 27 36.26 -9.10 14.45
C ILE A 27 35.11 -9.56 13.56
N ILE A 28 35.40 -10.22 12.43
CA ILE A 28 34.39 -10.68 11.49
C ILE A 28 33.37 -11.63 12.14
N PRO A 29 33.77 -12.68 12.89
CA PRO A 29 32.80 -13.54 13.58
C PRO A 29 32.08 -12.80 14.71
N PHE A 30 32.74 -11.91 15.45
CA PHE A 30 32.10 -11.13 16.51
C PHE A 30 30.97 -10.23 15.98
N PHE A 31 31.19 -9.55 14.86
CA PHE A 31 30.15 -8.75 14.18
C PHE A 31 29.01 -9.63 13.65
N LYS A 32 29.31 -10.79 13.05
CA LYS A 32 28.29 -11.75 12.61
C LYS A 32 27.45 -12.27 13.78
N LEU A 33 28.06 -12.58 14.91
CA LEU A 33 27.38 -13.11 16.10
C LEU A 33 26.40 -12.08 16.68
N LYS A 34 26.84 -10.83 16.84
CA LYS A 34 25.98 -9.73 17.33
C LYS A 34 24.79 -9.48 16.40
N ASN A 35 25.02 -9.43 15.08
CA ASN A 35 23.95 -9.21 14.10
C ASN A 35 22.96 -10.39 14.03
N SER A 36 23.45 -11.62 14.20
CA SER A 36 22.61 -12.83 14.25
C SER A 36 21.69 -12.87 15.47
N ASN A 37 22.16 -12.37 16.63
CA ASN A 37 21.35 -12.30 17.84
C ASN A 37 20.21 -11.29 17.70
N LEU A 38 20.48 -10.10 17.15
CA LEU A 38 19.44 -9.10 16.82
C LEU A 38 18.39 -9.66 15.84
N TYR A 39 18.85 -10.31 14.77
CA TYR A 39 17.96 -10.99 13.81
C TYR A 39 17.12 -12.10 14.45
N ASN A 40 17.71 -12.89 15.35
CA ASN A 40 17.00 -13.96 16.06
C ASN A 40 16.01 -13.43 17.12
N THR A 41 16.32 -12.32 17.81
CA THR A 41 15.38 -11.71 18.77
C THR A 41 14.14 -11.16 18.08
N ASP A 42 14.30 -10.53 16.90
CA ASP A 42 13.17 -10.04 16.11
C ASP A 42 12.29 -11.19 15.58
N LYS A 43 12.91 -12.31 15.19
CA LYS A 43 12.21 -13.50 14.72
C LYS A 43 11.46 -14.22 15.84
N LYS A 44 12.00 -14.21 17.07
CA LYS A 44 11.44 -14.88 18.25
C LYS A 44 10.21 -14.15 18.82
N ASN A 45 10.10 -12.83 18.59
CA ASN A 45 8.97 -12.00 19.03
C ASN A 45 7.85 -11.86 17.98
N LYS A 46 7.93 -12.57 16.84
CA LYS A 46 6.91 -12.44 15.79
C LYS A 46 5.65 -13.19 16.17
N VAL A 47 4.67 -12.46 16.71
CA VAL A 47 3.32 -12.97 16.96
C VAL A 47 2.68 -13.38 15.63
N LYS A 48 2.27 -14.65 15.49
CA LYS A 48 1.56 -15.13 14.32
C LYS A 48 0.06 -15.10 14.57
N ALA A 49 -0.71 -14.70 13.56
CA ALA A 49 -2.18 -14.71 13.65
C ALA A 49 -2.73 -16.11 13.98
N THR A 50 -2.12 -17.16 13.43
CA THR A 50 -2.47 -18.57 13.73
C THR A 50 -2.42 -18.86 15.22
N ASP A 51 -1.41 -18.34 15.90
CA ASP A 51 -1.16 -18.60 17.32
C ASP A 51 -2.16 -17.82 18.19
N ILE A 52 -2.55 -16.62 17.75
CA ILE A 52 -3.61 -15.83 18.41
C ILE A 52 -4.95 -16.56 18.26
N MET A 53 -5.29 -16.98 17.04
CA MET A 53 -6.55 -17.66 16.72
C MET A 53 -6.69 -19.01 17.43
N SER A 54 -5.61 -19.79 17.53
CA SER A 54 -5.63 -21.08 18.23
C SER A 54 -5.82 -20.94 19.73
N ASN A 55 -5.40 -19.81 20.31
CA ASN A 55 -5.45 -19.56 21.76
C ASN A 55 -6.64 -18.68 22.18
N ASN A 56 -7.39 -18.11 21.23
CA ASN A 56 -8.50 -17.21 21.49
C ASN A 56 -9.62 -17.34 20.44
N ASN A 57 -10.75 -17.92 20.85
CA ASN A 57 -11.95 -18.06 20.00
C ASN A 57 -12.68 -16.73 19.72
N ASN A 58 -12.24 -15.63 20.32
CA ASN A 58 -12.76 -14.27 20.12
C ASN A 58 -11.69 -13.34 19.50
N SER A 59 -10.90 -13.87 18.56
CA SER A 59 -9.85 -13.11 17.86
C SER A 59 -10.39 -12.16 16.79
N PHE A 60 -11.67 -12.28 16.42
CA PHE A 60 -12.33 -11.45 15.41
C PHE A 60 -13.76 -11.14 15.83
N GLU A 61 -14.21 -9.94 15.47
CA GLU A 61 -15.60 -9.50 15.63
C GLU A 61 -16.19 -9.06 14.29
N ARG A 62 -17.52 -9.12 14.19
CA ARG A 62 -18.22 -8.58 13.01
C ARG A 62 -18.30 -7.07 13.13
N LYS A 63 -17.84 -6.35 12.11
CA LYS A 63 -18.09 -4.91 11.98
C LYS A 63 -19.22 -4.63 10.99
N PRO A 64 -19.93 -3.49 11.11
CA PRO A 64 -20.80 -3.01 10.03
C PRO A 64 -20.01 -2.87 8.72
N PHE A 65 -20.62 -3.32 7.61
CA PHE A 65 -19.95 -3.28 6.30
C PHE A 65 -19.75 -1.84 5.79
N LEU A 66 -20.80 -1.02 5.84
CA LEU A 66 -20.76 0.41 5.50
C LEU A 66 -21.09 1.28 6.71
N THR A 67 -20.46 2.45 6.79
CA THR A 67 -20.85 3.51 7.73
C THR A 67 -22.28 4.01 7.43
N LYS A 68 -22.88 4.77 8.35
CA LYS A 68 -24.21 5.37 8.12
C LYS A 68 -24.21 6.25 6.86
N ARG A 69 -23.16 7.07 6.71
CA ARG A 69 -22.99 8.00 5.59
C ARG A 69 -22.81 7.29 4.25
N GLU A 70 -21.94 6.28 4.20
CA GLU A 70 -21.76 5.45 3.00
C GLU A 70 -23.06 4.73 2.60
N ARG A 71 -23.79 4.20 3.58
CA ARG A 71 -25.06 3.49 3.31
C ARG A 71 -26.12 4.42 2.73
N GLU A 72 -26.24 5.63 3.26
CA GLU A 72 -27.15 6.65 2.73
C GLU A 72 -26.76 7.04 1.30
N PHE A 73 -25.48 7.32 1.06
CA PHE A 73 -24.97 7.61 -0.28
C PHE A 73 -25.23 6.46 -1.26
N PHE A 74 -24.94 5.22 -0.86
CA PHE A 74 -25.16 4.03 -1.67
C PHE A 74 -26.62 3.87 -2.06
N ASN A 75 -27.54 4.03 -1.11
CA ASN A 75 -28.97 3.87 -1.37
C ASN A 75 -29.48 4.91 -2.38
N ASN A 76 -29.07 6.18 -2.23
CA ASN A 76 -29.43 7.24 -3.15
C ASN A 76 -28.83 6.99 -4.54
N LEU A 77 -27.53 6.73 -4.61
CA LEU A 77 -26.83 6.42 -5.86
C LEU A 77 -27.49 5.23 -6.58
N ARG A 78 -27.74 4.13 -5.87
CA ARG A 78 -28.40 2.94 -6.43
C ARG A 78 -29.82 3.25 -6.93
N GLY A 79 -30.56 4.08 -6.20
CA GLY A 79 -31.93 4.47 -6.57
C GLY A 79 -31.98 5.21 -7.90
N ASP A 80 -31.02 6.10 -8.12
CA ASP A 80 -30.97 6.98 -9.30
C ASP A 80 -30.13 6.39 -10.45
N LEU A 81 -29.35 5.33 -10.21
CA LEU A 81 -28.48 4.72 -11.23
C LEU A 81 -29.30 4.16 -12.40
N LYS A 82 -28.88 4.48 -13.64
CA LYS A 82 -29.45 3.87 -14.85
C LYS A 82 -29.26 2.34 -14.81
N SER A 83 -30.16 1.63 -15.46
CA SER A 83 -30.19 0.17 -15.44
C SER A 83 -28.95 -0.48 -16.06
N GLU A 84 -28.21 0.24 -16.89
CA GLU A 84 -27.04 -0.18 -17.65
C GLU A 84 -25.79 -0.28 -16.77
N TYR A 85 -25.86 0.19 -15.53
CA TYR A 85 -24.74 0.19 -14.60
C TYR A 85 -25.02 -0.60 -13.34
N TYR A 86 -23.92 -1.05 -12.72
CA TYR A 86 -23.90 -1.59 -11.37
C TYR A 86 -23.08 -0.69 -10.46
N VAL A 87 -23.39 -0.73 -9.17
CA VAL A 87 -22.60 -0.07 -8.13
C VAL A 87 -22.07 -1.11 -7.15
N PHE A 88 -20.75 -1.08 -6.93
CA PHE A 88 -20.07 -1.85 -5.89
C PHE A 88 -19.57 -0.90 -4.80
N SER A 89 -19.39 -1.41 -3.59
CA SER A 89 -18.90 -0.62 -2.45
C SER A 89 -17.68 -1.27 -1.80
N GLN A 90 -16.81 -0.44 -1.22
CA GLN A 90 -15.58 -0.88 -0.53
C GLN A 90 -14.68 -1.77 -1.43
N VAL A 91 -14.51 -1.38 -2.70
CA VAL A 91 -13.72 -2.16 -3.67
C VAL A 91 -12.24 -1.86 -3.46
N ARG A 92 -11.41 -2.91 -3.36
CA ARG A 92 -9.96 -2.70 -3.21
C ARG A 92 -9.38 -2.12 -4.50
N VAL A 93 -8.50 -1.13 -4.35
CA VAL A 93 -7.89 -0.47 -5.51
C VAL A 93 -7.02 -1.44 -6.32
N VAL A 94 -6.32 -2.37 -5.66
CA VAL A 94 -5.50 -3.38 -6.36
C VAL A 94 -6.29 -4.32 -7.27
N ASP A 95 -7.60 -4.47 -7.06
CA ASP A 95 -8.45 -5.33 -7.90
C ASP A 95 -8.85 -4.62 -9.22
N ILE A 96 -8.64 -3.31 -9.32
CA ILE A 96 -8.97 -2.49 -10.50
C ILE A 96 -7.78 -1.72 -11.09
N ILE A 97 -6.71 -1.52 -10.30
CA ILE A 97 -5.46 -0.86 -10.70
C ILE A 97 -4.29 -1.76 -10.31
N THR A 98 -3.48 -2.12 -11.29
CA THR A 98 -2.23 -2.88 -11.12
C THR A 98 -1.05 -2.06 -11.65
N PRO A 99 0.19 -2.27 -11.17
CA PRO A 99 1.35 -1.63 -11.80
C PRO A 99 1.39 -1.91 -13.31
N ASN A 100 1.85 -0.92 -14.08
CA ASN A 100 1.85 -0.99 -15.53
C ASN A 100 2.59 -2.25 -16.02
N LYS A 101 2.04 -2.92 -17.04
CA LYS A 101 2.61 -4.15 -17.65
C LYS A 101 4.05 -4.01 -18.16
N GLN A 102 4.54 -2.79 -18.37
CA GLN A 102 5.92 -2.51 -18.74
C GLN A 102 6.90 -2.69 -17.57
N ILE A 103 6.41 -2.74 -16.33
CA ILE A 103 7.19 -2.97 -15.12
C ILE A 103 7.23 -4.49 -14.86
N ILE A 104 8.43 -5.03 -14.65
CA ILE A 104 8.64 -6.45 -14.41
C ILE A 104 7.99 -6.86 -13.07
N GLU A 105 7.13 -7.87 -13.06
CA GLU A 105 6.35 -8.27 -11.87
C GLU A 105 7.21 -8.67 -10.66
N SER A 106 8.35 -9.32 -10.90
CA SER A 106 9.29 -9.71 -9.82
C SER A 106 10.15 -8.55 -9.30
N SER A 107 10.07 -7.37 -9.92
CA SER A 107 10.90 -6.22 -9.56
C SER A 107 10.53 -5.61 -8.21
N ARG A 108 11.46 -4.85 -7.65
CA ARG A 108 11.23 -4.10 -6.41
C ARG A 108 10.21 -2.98 -6.65
N GLU A 109 10.23 -2.39 -7.83
CA GLU A 109 9.37 -1.32 -8.31
C GLU A 109 7.92 -1.79 -8.37
N PHE A 110 7.66 -2.94 -9.00
CA PHE A 110 6.33 -3.55 -9.03
C PHE A 110 5.81 -3.79 -7.61
N ASN A 111 6.62 -4.44 -6.77
CA ASN A 111 6.26 -4.72 -5.39
C ASN A 111 5.98 -3.45 -4.58
N ALA A 112 6.73 -2.38 -4.81
CA ALA A 112 6.51 -1.10 -4.15
C ALA A 112 5.16 -0.48 -4.53
N LEU A 113 4.83 -0.45 -5.82
CA LEU A 113 3.55 0.08 -6.32
C LEU A 113 2.37 -0.80 -5.90
N PHE A 114 2.49 -2.12 -6.07
CA PHE A 114 1.47 -3.11 -5.68
C PHE A 114 1.08 -2.96 -4.20
N ARG A 115 2.07 -2.83 -3.32
CA ARG A 115 1.85 -2.63 -1.87
C ARG A 115 1.11 -1.36 -1.51
N GLN A 116 1.21 -0.31 -2.34
CA GLN A 116 0.46 0.93 -2.11
C GLN A 116 -1.02 0.67 -2.39
N VAL A 117 -1.35 0.27 -3.62
CA VAL A 117 -2.74 0.07 -4.05
C VAL A 117 -3.43 -1.09 -3.31
N SER A 118 -2.68 -2.09 -2.82
CA SER A 118 -3.25 -3.21 -2.06
C SER A 118 -3.80 -2.82 -0.69
N GLN A 119 -3.43 -1.64 -0.17
CA GLN A 119 -3.88 -1.16 1.13
C GLN A 119 -5.12 -0.26 1.02
N TRP A 120 -5.53 0.10 -0.19
CA TRP A 120 -6.56 1.10 -0.42
C TRP A 120 -7.84 0.48 -0.95
N HIS A 121 -8.94 1.16 -0.65
CA HIS A 121 -10.27 0.86 -1.18
C HIS A 121 -10.82 2.16 -1.78
N CYS A 122 -11.65 2.07 -2.80
CA CYS A 122 -12.59 3.14 -3.13
C CYS A 122 -13.93 2.85 -2.45
N ASP A 123 -14.61 3.92 -2.01
CA ASP A 123 -15.91 3.78 -1.36
C ASP A 123 -16.96 3.19 -2.29
N PHE A 124 -17.02 3.66 -3.54
CA PHE A 124 -17.90 3.11 -4.56
C PHE A 124 -17.24 2.99 -5.94
N LEU A 125 -17.75 2.07 -6.73
CA LEU A 125 -17.36 1.84 -8.11
C LEU A 125 -18.61 1.69 -8.98
N ILE A 126 -18.73 2.49 -10.03
CA ILE A 126 -19.73 2.31 -11.08
C ILE A 126 -19.08 1.54 -12.22
N ILE A 127 -19.74 0.48 -12.65
CA ILE A 127 -19.33 -0.35 -13.78
C ILE A 127 -20.50 -0.54 -14.75
N ASN A 128 -20.23 -0.77 -16.03
CA ASN A 128 -21.26 -1.10 -17.01
C ASN A 128 -21.64 -2.59 -16.97
N ARG A 129 -22.59 -3.02 -17.82
CA ARG A 129 -23.03 -4.42 -17.91
C ARG A 129 -21.94 -5.40 -18.38
N ASP A 130 -20.91 -4.91 -19.04
CA ASP A 130 -19.75 -5.70 -19.47
C ASP A 130 -18.65 -5.77 -18.40
N PHE A 131 -18.94 -5.25 -17.20
CA PHE A 131 -18.02 -5.19 -16.06
C PHE A 131 -16.78 -4.31 -16.26
N ASN A 132 -16.84 -3.36 -17.20
CA ASN A 132 -15.81 -2.33 -17.32
C ASN A 132 -16.03 -1.24 -16.27
N VAL A 133 -14.92 -0.79 -15.69
CA VAL A 133 -14.92 0.29 -14.70
C VAL A 133 -15.12 1.63 -15.39
N GLU A 134 -16.18 2.34 -15.01
CA GLU A 134 -16.52 3.64 -15.59
C GLU A 134 -16.15 4.81 -14.65
N LEU A 135 -16.34 4.61 -13.35
CA LEU A 135 -16.13 5.66 -12.35
C LEU A 135 -15.83 5.09 -10.97
N ALA A 136 -14.78 5.59 -10.32
CA ALA A 136 -14.56 5.42 -8.89
C ALA A 136 -15.02 6.67 -8.12
N ILE A 137 -15.61 6.45 -6.95
CA ILE A 137 -16.11 7.51 -6.08
C ILE A 137 -15.53 7.31 -4.68
N GLU A 138 -14.99 8.39 -4.12
CA GLU A 138 -14.55 8.45 -2.73
C GLU A 138 -15.37 9.50 -1.96
N LEU A 139 -15.80 9.13 -0.75
CA LEU A 139 -16.52 10.03 0.13
C LEU A 139 -15.56 10.75 1.07
N ASP A 140 -15.28 12.02 0.80
CA ASP A 140 -14.44 12.83 1.67
C ASP A 140 -15.15 13.19 2.97
N ASP A 141 -14.39 13.17 4.07
CA ASP A 141 -14.84 13.74 5.33
C ASP A 141 -14.34 15.19 5.37
N SER A 142 -15.21 16.14 5.71
CA SER A 142 -14.89 17.57 5.76
C SER A 142 -13.83 17.90 6.81
N THR A 143 -13.50 16.92 7.67
CA THR A 143 -12.49 17.00 8.69
C THR A 143 -11.24 16.23 8.26
N HIS A 144 -10.14 16.94 7.97
CA HIS A 144 -8.75 16.64 8.41
C HIS A 144 -7.68 17.15 7.43
N ASN A 145 -7.00 18.23 7.83
CA ASN A 145 -5.77 18.77 7.21
C ASN A 145 -4.48 18.13 7.78
N HIS A 146 -4.44 16.81 7.97
CA HIS A 146 -3.21 16.17 8.45
C HIS A 146 -2.21 15.94 7.30
N PRO A 147 -0.93 16.33 7.41
CA PRO A 147 0.06 16.20 6.32
C PRO A 147 0.21 14.78 5.75
N LYS A 148 0.11 13.75 6.60
CA LYS A 148 0.10 12.34 6.16
C LYS A 148 -1.09 12.00 5.25
N ARG A 149 -2.27 12.60 5.51
CA ARG A 149 -3.48 12.39 4.69
C ARG A 149 -3.27 13.01 3.32
N LYS A 150 -2.74 14.24 3.27
CA LYS A 150 -2.40 14.94 2.02
C LYS A 150 -1.47 14.10 1.12
N ARG A 151 -0.35 13.61 1.65
CA ARG A 151 0.59 12.78 0.87
C ARG A 151 -0.07 11.50 0.35
N ARG A 152 -0.89 10.83 1.17
CA ARG A 152 -1.62 9.63 0.75
C ARG A 152 -2.58 9.97 -0.38
N ASP A 153 -3.37 11.03 -0.23
CA ASP A 153 -4.38 11.43 -1.20
C ASP A 153 -3.73 11.86 -2.53
N GLU A 154 -2.57 12.53 -2.49
CA GLU A 154 -1.76 12.83 -3.68
C GLU A 154 -1.36 11.55 -4.43
N ILE A 155 -0.83 10.54 -3.73
CA ILE A 155 -0.42 9.27 -4.36
C ILE A 155 -1.66 8.50 -4.86
N PHE A 156 -2.76 8.49 -4.10
CA PHE A 156 -4.01 7.84 -4.49
C PHE A 156 -4.55 8.46 -5.79
N ASN A 157 -4.66 9.79 -5.86
CA ASN A 157 -5.10 10.51 -7.06
C ASN A 157 -4.16 10.23 -8.25
N THR A 158 -2.84 10.17 -8.00
CA THR A 158 -1.85 9.84 -9.04
C THR A 158 -2.07 8.44 -9.59
N ALA A 159 -2.36 7.45 -8.73
CA ALA A 159 -2.62 6.07 -9.16
C ALA A 159 -3.85 5.99 -10.09
N PHE A 160 -4.95 6.64 -9.72
CA PHE A 160 -6.15 6.71 -10.57
C PHE A 160 -5.87 7.43 -11.90
N SER A 161 -5.20 8.59 -11.85
CA SER A 161 -4.81 9.33 -13.05
C SER A 161 -3.95 8.50 -14.01
N HIS A 162 -2.94 7.78 -13.50
CA HIS A 162 -2.09 6.91 -14.31
C HIS A 162 -2.81 5.67 -14.85
N SER A 163 -3.86 5.21 -14.17
CA SER A 163 -4.68 4.07 -14.61
C SER A 163 -5.69 4.43 -15.69
N GLY A 164 -6.02 5.71 -15.85
CA GLY A 164 -7.09 6.18 -16.73
C GLY A 164 -8.50 6.04 -16.15
N ILE A 165 -8.66 5.51 -14.93
CA ILE A 165 -9.95 5.43 -14.24
C ILE A 165 -10.32 6.80 -13.69
N THR A 166 -11.50 7.31 -14.05
CA THR A 166 -12.04 8.55 -13.49
C THR A 166 -12.30 8.38 -12.00
N LEU A 167 -11.76 9.28 -11.19
CA LEU A 167 -12.00 9.35 -9.75
C LEU A 167 -12.75 10.64 -9.41
N ILE A 168 -13.87 10.52 -8.72
CA ILE A 168 -14.62 11.65 -8.14
C ILE A 168 -14.51 11.58 -6.63
N ARG A 169 -14.28 12.74 -6.00
CA ARG A 169 -14.33 12.89 -4.55
C ARG A 169 -15.44 13.86 -4.18
N VAL A 170 -16.30 13.46 -3.25
CA VAL A 170 -17.46 14.25 -2.81
C VAL A 170 -17.68 14.08 -1.32
N CYS A 171 -18.18 15.11 -0.66
CA CYS A 171 -18.54 15.06 0.77
C CYS A 171 -19.85 14.29 0.99
N ASP A 172 -20.79 14.43 0.04
CA ASP A 172 -22.14 13.88 0.10
C ASP A 172 -22.76 13.66 -1.29
N TYR A 173 -23.97 13.10 -1.31
CA TYR A 173 -24.69 12.80 -2.55
C TYR A 173 -25.16 14.05 -3.30
N ARG A 174 -25.46 15.14 -2.61
CA ARG A 174 -25.89 16.39 -3.26
C ARG A 174 -24.75 16.98 -4.07
N GLN A 175 -23.53 16.94 -3.56
CA GLN A 175 -22.36 17.36 -4.32
C GLN A 175 -22.15 16.47 -5.53
N PHE A 176 -22.34 15.16 -5.39
CA PHE A 176 -22.27 14.22 -6.52
C PHE A 176 -23.25 14.58 -7.64
N LEU A 177 -24.50 14.93 -7.33
CA LEU A 177 -25.50 15.33 -8.33
C LEU A 177 -25.13 16.59 -9.12
N ASN A 178 -24.37 17.51 -8.51
CA ASN A 178 -23.98 18.76 -9.15
C ASN A 178 -22.79 18.62 -10.13
N LEU A 179 -22.19 17.43 -10.21
CA LEU A 179 -21.07 17.18 -11.11
C LEU A 179 -21.58 16.82 -12.52
N PRO A 180 -21.09 17.51 -13.59
CA PRO A 180 -21.57 17.29 -14.96
C PRO A 180 -21.49 15.82 -15.40
N GLN A 181 -20.42 15.13 -15.02
CA GLN A 181 -20.16 13.74 -15.39
C GLN A 181 -21.17 12.74 -14.80
N CYS A 182 -21.89 13.08 -13.72
CA CYS A 182 -22.83 12.15 -13.09
C CYS A 182 -24.10 11.93 -13.91
N SER A 183 -24.49 12.90 -14.74
CA SER A 183 -25.62 12.78 -15.68
C SER A 183 -25.50 11.60 -16.66
N LEU A 184 -24.27 11.13 -16.92
CA LEU A 184 -24.02 9.95 -17.74
C LEU A 184 -24.56 8.67 -17.10
N PHE A 185 -24.50 8.58 -15.77
CA PHE A 185 -24.79 7.37 -14.99
C PHE A 185 -26.18 7.38 -14.34
N LEU A 186 -26.76 8.55 -14.14
CA LEU A 186 -28.02 8.72 -13.41
C LEU A 186 -29.22 8.88 -14.35
N LYS A 187 -30.37 8.34 -13.97
CA LYS A 187 -31.64 8.52 -14.70
C LYS A 187 -31.91 10.02 -14.88
N ASN A 188 -32.40 10.42 -16.06
CA ASN A 188 -32.86 11.79 -16.26
C ASN A 188 -34.08 11.99 -15.35
N ASN A 189 -33.98 12.93 -14.40
CA ASN A 189 -35.12 13.34 -13.60
C ASN A 189 -35.99 14.32 -14.38
N ASP A 190 -36.54 13.88 -15.52
CA ASP A 190 -37.60 14.61 -16.25
C ASP A 190 -39.00 14.18 -15.76
N SER A 191 -39.13 13.84 -14.46
CA SER A 191 -40.40 13.37 -13.90
C SER A 191 -40.62 13.89 -12.48
N ILE A 192 -40.79 15.21 -12.35
CA ILE A 192 -41.74 15.81 -11.40
C ILE A 192 -42.52 16.88 -12.17
#